data_AF-A0A932ZQ99-F1
#
_entry.id   AF-A0A932ZQ99-F1
#
_cell.length_a   1.000
_cell.length_b   1.000
_cell.length_c   1.000
_cell.angle_alpha   90.00
_cell.angle_beta   90.00
_cell.angle_gamma   90.00
#
_symmetry.space_group_name_H-M   'P 1'
#
loop_
_entity.id
_entity.type
_entity.pdbx_description
1 polymer ?
#
loop_
_entity_poly.entity_id
_entity_poly.type
_entity_poly.pdbx_seq_one_letter_code
_entity_poly.pdbx_strand_id
1 'polypeptide(L)'
;HALTLSRDISILLGKGDGTFNAQIMFQAGSGPRGLGVGDFNSDGRQDVAVAGTRSDEVSILLNQAPCPVRSVRIDVKPGDCNNRIQPIPKGALPLAILGSELFDAAEVVPATILLSGAGVKVVGKGGKLLCRSEFVDGDDFRDLLCQIDGEQLVLGPGQEVLRLQGMTASGEPIRGEDIVNSEEN
;
A
#
# COMPACT_ATOMS: atom_id res chain seq x y z
N HIS A 1 -30.22 40.71 12.79
CA HIS A 1 -30.50 39.26 12.67
C HIS A 1 -29.50 38.66 11.68
N ALA A 2 -28.48 37.94 12.16
CA ALA A 2 -27.62 37.14 11.30
C ALA A 2 -28.20 35.72 11.26
N LEU A 3 -28.57 35.23 10.08
CA LEU A 3 -28.96 33.85 9.87
C LEU A 3 -27.69 33.00 9.85
N THR A 4 -27.41 32.27 10.92
CA THR A 4 -26.38 31.23 10.92
C THR A 4 -26.92 30.05 10.11
N LEU A 5 -26.56 29.96 8.84
CA LEU A 5 -26.82 28.79 8.03
C LEU A 5 -25.86 27.67 8.43
N SER A 6 -26.36 26.43 8.51
CA SER A 6 -25.51 25.26 8.70
C SER A 6 -24.46 25.18 7.58
N ARG A 7 -23.22 24.84 7.96
CA ARG A 7 -22.07 24.69 7.06
C ARG A 7 -21.69 23.23 6.83
N ASP A 8 -22.52 22.32 7.34
CA ASP A 8 -22.19 20.92 7.49
C ASP A 8 -23.06 20.05 6.58
N ILE A 9 -22.45 18.98 6.05
CA ILE A 9 -23.14 17.82 5.51
C ILE A 9 -23.04 16.69 6.51
N SER A 10 -24.18 16.10 6.86
CA SER A 10 -24.24 14.89 7.66
C SER A 10 -24.44 13.67 6.75
N ILE A 11 -23.53 12.71 6.81
CA ILE A 11 -23.66 11.39 6.16
C ILE A 11 -24.08 10.38 7.22
N LEU A 12 -25.18 9.67 6.95
CA LEU A 12 -25.67 8.57 7.78
C LEU A 12 -25.58 7.28 6.97
N LEU A 13 -24.65 6.39 7.36
CA LEU A 13 -24.48 5.10 6.70
C LEU A 13 -25.59 4.14 7.12
N GLY A 14 -26.35 3.60 6.15
CA GLY A 14 -27.38 2.60 6.41
C GLY A 14 -26.78 1.28 6.88
N LYS A 15 -27.43 0.62 7.84
CA LYS A 15 -27.02 -0.71 8.34
C LYS A 15 -27.58 -1.88 7.52
N GLY A 16 -28.45 -1.61 6.55
CA GLY A 16 -29.11 -2.63 5.73
C GLY A 16 -30.38 -3.23 6.36
N ASP A 17 -30.71 -2.87 7.59
CA ASP A 17 -31.90 -3.32 8.34
C ASP A 17 -32.99 -2.23 8.44
N GLY A 18 -32.86 -1.16 7.64
CA GLY A 18 -33.72 0.02 7.70
C GLY A 18 -33.31 1.06 8.76
N THR A 19 -32.22 0.82 9.50
CA THR A 19 -31.67 1.79 10.46
C THR A 19 -30.34 2.38 9.96
N PHE A 20 -29.90 3.46 10.62
CA PHE A 20 -28.68 4.19 10.29
C PHE A 20 -27.66 4.13 11.43
N ASN A 21 -26.38 4.26 11.08
CA ASN A 21 -25.31 4.56 12.03
C ASN A 21 -25.38 6.02 12.50
N ALA A 22 -24.54 6.35 13.49
CA ALA A 22 -24.35 7.73 13.92
C ALA A 22 -23.90 8.61 12.73
N GLN A 23 -24.38 9.85 12.69
CA GLN A 23 -24.03 10.78 11.63
C GLN A 23 -22.53 11.14 11.67
N ILE A 24 -21.93 11.22 10.48
CA ILE A 24 -20.59 11.76 10.28
C ILE A 24 -20.75 13.13 9.64
N MET A 25 -20.17 14.17 10.24
CA MET A 25 -20.31 15.55 9.76
C MET A 25 -19.05 15.99 9.01
N PHE A 26 -19.26 16.59 7.83
CA PHE A 26 -18.21 17.16 6.99
C PHE A 26 -18.49 18.64 6.74
N GLN A 27 -17.45 19.47 6.84
CA GLN A 27 -17.57 20.89 6.51
C GLN A 27 -17.63 21.07 5.00
N ALA A 28 -18.72 21.65 4.51
CA ALA A 28 -19.02 21.75 3.08
C ALA A 28 -19.07 23.21 2.57
N GLY A 29 -18.46 24.12 3.32
CA GLY A 29 -18.47 25.55 2.99
C GLY A 29 -19.77 26.26 3.38
N SER A 30 -20.01 27.44 2.80
CA SER A 30 -21.14 28.29 3.19
C SER A 30 -22.35 28.13 2.26
N GLY A 31 -23.46 27.66 2.83
CA GLY A 31 -24.74 27.56 2.12
C GLY A 31 -24.74 26.49 1.02
N PRO A 32 -24.54 25.20 1.38
CA PRO A 32 -24.64 24.10 0.44
C PRO A 32 -26.05 24.10 -0.19
N ARG A 33 -26.13 24.10 -1.52
CA ARG A 33 -27.41 24.06 -2.26
C ARG A 33 -27.45 22.98 -3.33
N GLY A 34 -26.29 22.59 -3.86
CA GLY A 34 -26.18 21.52 -4.86
C GLY A 34 -25.41 20.33 -4.30
N LEU A 35 -25.91 19.13 -4.59
CA LEU A 35 -25.22 17.86 -4.36
C LEU A 35 -25.12 17.11 -5.68
N GLY A 36 -23.90 16.68 -6.00
CA GLY A 36 -23.60 15.76 -7.10
C GLY A 36 -22.94 14.51 -6.55
N VAL A 37 -23.29 13.36 -7.10
CA VAL A 37 -22.66 12.08 -6.77
C VAL A 37 -22.03 11.53 -8.04
N GLY A 38 -20.77 11.15 -7.96
CA GLY A 38 -20.00 10.65 -9.08
C GLY A 38 -18.64 10.19 -8.63
N ASP A 39 -18.00 9.32 -9.40
CA ASP A 39 -16.59 8.98 -9.19
C ASP A 39 -15.73 10.13 -9.75
N PHE A 40 -15.28 11.04 -8.89
CA PHE A 40 -14.57 12.25 -9.29
C PHE A 40 -13.05 12.07 -9.28
N ASN A 41 -12.54 11.00 -8.66
CA ASN A 41 -11.13 10.66 -8.62
C ASN A 41 -10.76 9.38 -9.41
N SER A 42 -11.74 8.75 -10.08
CA SER A 42 -11.60 7.50 -10.84
C SER A 42 -11.18 6.29 -10.01
N ASP A 43 -11.60 6.22 -8.73
CA ASP A 43 -11.27 5.11 -7.83
C ASP A 43 -12.35 4.01 -7.79
N GLY A 44 -13.39 4.15 -8.61
CA GLY A 44 -14.51 3.22 -8.72
C GLY A 44 -15.56 3.38 -7.61
N ARG A 45 -15.39 4.33 -6.69
CA ARG A 45 -16.35 4.63 -5.63
C ARG A 45 -17.06 5.95 -5.92
N GLN A 46 -18.32 6.04 -5.50
CA GLN A 46 -19.08 7.27 -5.63
C GLN A 46 -18.61 8.29 -4.58
N ASP A 47 -18.01 9.37 -5.05
CA ASP A 47 -17.68 10.57 -4.29
C ASP A 47 -18.86 11.55 -4.24
N VAL A 48 -18.76 12.56 -3.38
CA VAL A 48 -19.79 13.61 -3.22
C VAL A 48 -19.21 14.98 -3.55
N ALA A 49 -19.75 15.64 -4.56
CA ALA A 49 -19.47 17.05 -4.86
C ALA A 49 -20.55 17.95 -4.27
N VAL A 50 -20.12 19.05 -3.67
CA VAL A 50 -20.99 20.03 -3.00
C VAL A 50 -20.74 21.41 -3.58
N ALA A 51 -21.81 22.05 -4.05
CA ALA A 51 -21.78 23.43 -4.49
C ALA A 51 -22.39 24.36 -3.43
N GLY A 52 -21.58 25.27 -2.92
CA GLY A 52 -22.02 26.41 -2.11
C GLY A 52 -22.57 27.54 -3.00
N THR A 53 -23.39 28.43 -2.44
CA THR A 53 -23.93 29.60 -3.20
C THR A 53 -23.41 30.94 -2.74
N ARG A 54 -22.55 30.97 -1.72
CA ARG A 54 -21.95 32.19 -1.18
C ARG A 54 -20.42 32.17 -1.18
N SER A 55 -19.83 31.00 -1.33
CA SER A 55 -18.44 30.81 -1.70
C SER A 55 -18.43 30.41 -3.17
N ASP A 56 -17.57 31.01 -3.99
CA ASP A 56 -17.30 30.58 -5.38
C ASP A 56 -16.55 29.23 -5.43
N GLU A 57 -16.88 28.32 -4.51
CA GLU A 57 -16.16 27.10 -4.19
C GLU A 57 -17.06 25.87 -4.37
N VAL A 58 -16.48 24.85 -5.00
CA VAL A 58 -17.03 23.50 -5.04
C VAL A 58 -16.11 22.62 -4.19
N SER A 59 -16.68 21.91 -3.22
CA SER A 59 -15.95 20.94 -2.40
C SER A 59 -16.24 19.52 -2.87
N ILE A 60 -15.21 18.69 -2.99
CA ILE A 60 -15.35 17.26 -3.29
C ILE A 60 -14.97 16.47 -2.04
N LEU A 61 -15.89 15.66 -1.54
CA LEU A 61 -15.68 14.71 -0.46
C LEU A 61 -15.41 13.34 -1.10
N LEU A 62 -14.18 12.86 -0.96
CA LEU A 62 -13.76 11.57 -1.52
C LEU A 62 -14.28 10.42 -0.64
N ASN A 63 -14.96 9.46 -1.27
CA ASN A 63 -15.39 8.24 -0.62
C ASN A 63 -14.25 7.23 -0.61
N GLN A 64 -13.33 7.45 0.32
CA GLN A 64 -12.15 6.61 0.46
C GLN A 64 -12.50 5.33 1.23
N ALA A 65 -12.54 4.20 0.54
CA ALA A 65 -12.09 2.97 1.18
C ALA A 65 -10.55 3.06 1.29
N PRO A 66 -9.92 2.55 2.36
CA PRO A 66 -8.49 2.32 2.30
C PRO A 66 -8.21 1.56 1.01
N CYS A 67 -7.33 2.10 0.15
CA CYS A 67 -6.94 1.46 -1.10
C CYS A 67 -6.68 -0.03 -0.79
N PRO A 68 -7.36 -0.99 -1.43
CA PRO A 68 -7.17 -2.39 -1.10
C PRO A 68 -5.72 -2.73 -1.44
N VAL A 69 -4.89 -2.77 -0.40
CA VAL A 69 -3.52 -3.21 -0.54
C VAL A 69 -3.54 -4.72 -0.47
N ARG A 70 -3.03 -5.35 -1.50
CA ARG A 70 -2.95 -6.81 -1.54
C ARG A 70 -1.84 -7.28 -0.60
N SER A 71 -2.21 -8.06 0.40
CA SER A 71 -1.24 -8.72 1.26
C SER A 71 -0.59 -9.88 0.50
N VAL A 72 0.74 -9.89 0.44
CA VAL A 72 1.55 -10.93 -0.17
C VAL A 72 2.47 -11.56 0.88
N ARG A 73 2.79 -12.83 0.71
CA ARG A 73 3.78 -13.50 1.57
C ARG A 73 5.17 -13.18 1.02
N ILE A 74 6.08 -12.88 1.93
CA ILE A 74 7.47 -12.60 1.60
C ILE A 74 8.38 -13.41 2.52
N ASP A 75 9.58 -13.69 2.04
CA ASP A 75 10.64 -14.37 2.79
C ASP A 75 11.96 -13.63 2.56
N VAL A 76 12.51 -13.04 3.62
CA VAL A 76 13.79 -12.36 3.63
C VAL A 76 14.86 -13.36 3.98
N LYS A 77 15.75 -13.63 3.02
CA LYS A 77 16.76 -14.71 3.08
C LYS A 77 16.14 -16.12 2.98
N PRO A 78 15.44 -16.40 1.86
CA PRO A 78 14.81 -17.69 1.66
C PRO A 78 15.78 -18.85 1.78
N GLY A 79 15.35 -19.89 2.51
CA GLY A 79 16.14 -21.06 2.86
C GLY A 79 16.89 -20.97 4.19
N ASP A 80 16.90 -19.82 4.86
CA ASP A 80 17.38 -19.68 6.25
C ASP A 80 16.19 -19.45 7.19
N CYS A 81 15.78 -20.48 7.94
CA CYS A 81 14.61 -20.38 8.82
C CYS A 81 14.74 -19.37 9.97
N ASN A 82 15.94 -18.86 10.25
CA ASN A 82 16.18 -17.87 11.31
C ASN A 82 16.36 -16.44 10.77
N ASN A 83 16.34 -16.24 9.45
CA ASN A 83 16.46 -14.93 8.79
C ASN A 83 17.56 -14.06 9.42
N ARG A 84 18.72 -14.66 9.72
CA ARG A 84 19.79 -13.98 10.46
C ARG A 84 20.56 -13.05 9.53
N ILE A 85 20.56 -11.76 9.84
CA ILE A 85 21.20 -10.72 9.04
C ILE A 85 22.03 -9.77 9.90
N GLN A 86 22.93 -9.03 9.27
CA GLN A 86 23.69 -7.97 9.95
C GLN A 86 22.80 -6.72 10.11
N PRO A 87 23.04 -5.86 11.12
CA PRO A 87 22.31 -4.60 11.28
C PRO A 87 22.35 -3.70 10.04
N ILE A 88 23.45 -3.75 9.29
CA ILE A 88 23.57 -3.18 7.95
C ILE A 88 24.06 -4.29 7.03
N PRO A 89 23.15 -4.98 6.30
CA PRO A 89 23.52 -6.07 5.41
C PRO A 89 24.46 -5.57 4.30
N LYS A 90 25.66 -6.14 4.22
CA LYS A 90 26.61 -5.76 3.16
C LYS A 90 26.15 -6.31 1.81
N GLY A 91 26.15 -5.46 0.79
CA GLY A 91 25.92 -5.90 -0.58
C GLY A 91 24.45 -6.16 -0.90
N ALA A 92 24.10 -7.40 -1.21
CA ALA A 92 22.80 -7.76 -1.76
C ALA A 92 22.07 -8.71 -0.79
N LEU A 93 20.83 -8.35 -0.41
CA LEU A 93 19.99 -9.13 0.49
C LEU A 93 18.93 -9.86 -0.33
N PRO A 94 18.94 -11.20 -0.39
CA PRO A 94 17.90 -11.95 -1.09
C PRO A 94 16.54 -11.80 -0.40
N LEU A 95 15.49 -11.58 -1.21
CA LEU A 95 14.10 -11.47 -0.81
C LEU A 95 13.25 -12.23 -1.82
N ALA A 96 12.38 -13.12 -1.36
CA ALA A 96 11.35 -13.73 -2.19
C ALA A 96 9.98 -13.10 -1.91
N ILE A 97 9.22 -12.87 -2.98
CA ILE A 97 7.77 -12.64 -2.92
C ILE A 97 7.13 -13.93 -3.43
N LEU A 98 6.35 -14.58 -2.57
CA LEU A 98 5.82 -15.91 -2.84
C LEU A 98 4.52 -15.83 -3.66
N GLY A 99 4.48 -16.59 -4.75
CA GLY A 99 3.29 -16.85 -5.54
C GLY A 99 2.28 -17.68 -4.76
N SER A 100 1.05 -17.73 -5.24
CA SER A 100 0.02 -18.63 -4.72
C SER A 100 -1.12 -18.76 -5.74
N GLU A 101 -2.09 -19.62 -5.45
CA GLU A 101 -3.33 -19.73 -6.22
C GLU A 101 -4.08 -18.40 -6.35
N LEU A 102 -3.90 -17.51 -5.37
CA LEU A 102 -4.56 -16.21 -5.31
C LEU A 102 -3.65 -15.07 -5.76
N PHE A 103 -2.38 -15.30 -6.15
CA PHE A 103 -1.45 -14.23 -6.48
C PHE A 103 -0.31 -14.71 -7.38
N ASP A 104 -0.18 -14.09 -8.56
CA ASP A 104 0.96 -14.31 -9.46
C ASP A 104 2.07 -13.31 -9.15
N ALA A 105 3.19 -13.79 -8.58
CA ALA A 105 4.33 -12.95 -8.24
C ALA A 105 5.01 -12.33 -9.48
N ALA A 106 4.78 -12.86 -10.69
CA ALA A 106 5.29 -12.28 -11.93
C ALA A 106 4.61 -10.95 -12.29
N GLU A 107 3.44 -10.65 -11.73
CA GLU A 107 2.76 -9.37 -11.93
C GLU A 107 3.45 -8.21 -11.20
N VAL A 108 4.30 -8.49 -10.20
CA VAL A 108 4.99 -7.46 -9.43
C VAL A 108 6.01 -6.71 -10.29
N VAL A 109 5.98 -5.38 -10.24
CA VAL A 109 6.93 -4.52 -10.96
C VAL A 109 8.19 -4.31 -10.11
N PRO A 110 9.36 -4.88 -10.49
CA PRO A 110 10.55 -4.86 -9.62
C PRO A 110 11.05 -3.47 -9.23
N ALA A 111 10.87 -2.48 -10.11
CA ALA A 111 11.29 -1.11 -9.87
C ALA A 111 10.50 -0.39 -8.76
N THR A 112 9.34 -0.94 -8.37
CA THR A 112 8.47 -0.37 -7.34
C THR A 112 8.68 -1.00 -5.96
N ILE A 113 9.46 -2.08 -5.88
CA ILE A 113 9.69 -2.83 -4.65
C ILE A 113 10.56 -2.02 -3.70
N LEU A 114 10.06 -1.81 -2.48
CA LEU A 114 10.79 -1.25 -1.35
C LEU A 114 10.60 -2.16 -0.13
N LEU A 115 11.70 -2.59 0.48
CA LEU A 115 11.72 -3.34 1.73
C LEU A 115 12.22 -2.43 2.85
N SER A 116 11.31 -1.96 3.72
CA SER A 116 11.59 -0.98 4.77
C SER A 116 12.33 0.26 4.25
N GLY A 117 12.04 0.66 3.01
CA GLY A 117 12.67 1.80 2.33
C GLY A 117 13.86 1.44 1.43
N ALA A 118 14.43 0.23 1.54
CA ALA A 118 15.51 -0.23 0.68
C ALA A 118 14.98 -0.78 -0.65
N GLY A 119 15.53 -0.32 -1.77
CA GLY A 119 15.12 -0.73 -3.11
C GLY A 119 15.79 -2.02 -3.61
N VAL A 120 15.30 -2.54 -4.72
CA VAL A 120 15.98 -3.63 -5.45
C VAL A 120 17.33 -3.13 -5.98
N LYS A 121 18.36 -3.93 -5.76
CA LYS A 121 19.73 -3.66 -6.17
C LYS A 121 19.83 -3.60 -7.69
N VAL A 122 20.47 -2.52 -8.15
CA VAL A 122 20.74 -2.25 -9.56
C VAL A 122 22.20 -2.59 -9.87
N VAL A 123 22.45 -3.30 -10.98
CA VAL A 123 23.81 -3.64 -11.42
C VAL A 123 24.10 -3.29 -12.87
N GLY A 124 25.38 -3.04 -13.14
CA GLY A 124 25.90 -2.75 -14.47
C GLY A 124 25.52 -1.38 -15.02
N LYS A 125 26.18 -0.97 -16.11
CA LYS A 125 25.96 0.34 -16.75
C LYS A 125 24.56 0.53 -17.34
N GLY A 126 23.79 -0.55 -17.51
CA GLY A 126 22.43 -0.54 -18.06
C GLY A 126 21.31 -0.48 -17.02
N GLY A 127 21.62 -0.38 -15.73
CA GLY A 127 20.60 -0.23 -14.70
C GLY A 127 19.73 -1.48 -14.48
N LYS A 128 20.29 -2.69 -14.65
CA LYS A 128 19.52 -3.93 -14.51
C LYS A 128 19.18 -4.20 -13.05
N LEU A 129 17.89 -4.32 -12.75
CA LEU A 129 17.40 -4.79 -11.45
C LEU A 129 17.64 -6.29 -11.31
N LEU A 130 18.11 -6.71 -10.13
CA LEU A 130 18.40 -8.10 -9.83
C LEU A 130 17.17 -8.85 -9.32
N CYS A 131 16.23 -9.16 -10.22
CA CYS A 131 15.12 -10.05 -9.94
C CYS A 131 15.01 -11.17 -10.99
N ARG A 132 14.45 -12.31 -10.58
CA ARG A 132 14.14 -13.44 -11.46
C ARG A 132 12.94 -14.22 -10.93
N SER A 133 12.24 -14.90 -11.83
CA SER A 133 11.15 -15.80 -11.46
C SER A 133 11.67 -17.23 -11.27
N GLU A 134 11.35 -17.83 -10.13
CA GLU A 134 11.77 -19.19 -9.75
C GLU A 134 10.81 -19.80 -8.71
N PHE A 135 10.98 -21.09 -8.39
CA PHE A 135 10.24 -21.76 -7.31
C PHE A 135 11.13 -21.74 -6.07
N VAL A 136 10.80 -20.92 -5.08
CA VAL A 136 11.59 -20.68 -3.87
C VAL A 136 11.13 -21.59 -2.74
N ASP A 137 9.83 -21.73 -2.53
CA ASP A 137 9.27 -22.55 -1.44
C ASP A 137 8.89 -23.99 -1.86
N GLY A 138 9.02 -24.29 -3.16
CA GLY A 138 8.80 -25.63 -3.72
C GLY A 138 7.32 -25.95 -3.98
N ASP A 139 6.46 -24.94 -4.00
CA ASP A 139 5.10 -25.09 -4.50
C ASP A 139 5.03 -25.05 -6.05
N ASP A 140 3.81 -25.19 -6.59
CA ASP A 140 3.58 -25.17 -8.05
C ASP A 140 3.37 -23.74 -8.60
N PHE A 141 3.58 -22.70 -7.78
CA PHE A 141 3.44 -21.30 -8.15
C PHE A 141 4.82 -20.65 -8.31
N ARG A 142 4.96 -19.78 -9.31
CA ARG A 142 6.22 -19.08 -9.52
C ARG A 142 6.32 -17.91 -8.55
N ASP A 143 7.47 -17.81 -7.91
CA ASP A 143 7.84 -16.72 -7.03
C ASP A 143 8.66 -15.67 -7.79
N LEU A 144 8.86 -14.53 -7.13
CA LEU A 144 9.80 -13.50 -7.55
C LEU A 144 10.93 -13.39 -6.52
N LEU A 145 12.12 -13.86 -6.87
CA LEU A 145 13.32 -13.60 -6.08
C LEU A 145 14.00 -12.33 -6.55
N CYS A 146 14.20 -11.39 -5.63
CA CYS A 146 14.93 -10.14 -5.84
C CYS A 146 16.14 -10.04 -4.90
N GLN A 147 17.13 -9.25 -5.30
CA GLN A 147 18.23 -8.83 -4.44
C GLN A 147 17.99 -7.39 -4.02
N ILE A 148 17.71 -7.14 -2.75
CA ILE A 148 17.57 -5.82 -2.16
C ILE A 148 18.96 -5.22 -1.90
N ASP A 149 19.08 -3.90 -2.04
CA ASP A 149 20.30 -3.19 -1.68
C ASP A 149 20.42 -3.12 -0.15
N GLY A 150 21.16 -4.07 0.41
CA GLY A 150 21.27 -4.24 1.86
C GLY A 150 21.90 -3.03 2.56
N GLU A 151 22.73 -2.26 1.84
CA GLU A 151 23.40 -1.08 2.39
C GLU A 151 22.43 0.09 2.63
N GLN A 152 21.23 0.03 2.03
CA GLN A 152 20.14 0.98 2.28
C GLN A 152 19.29 0.60 3.50
N LEU A 153 19.50 -0.60 4.05
CA LEU A 153 18.75 -1.10 5.19
C LEU A 153 19.53 -0.83 6.48
N VAL A 154 18.91 -0.12 7.41
CA VAL A 154 19.48 0.16 8.74
C VAL A 154 18.56 -0.44 9.78
N LEU A 155 19.03 -1.48 10.46
CA LEU A 155 18.31 -2.22 11.48
C LEU A 155 18.94 -1.98 12.84
N GLY A 156 18.09 -1.97 13.87
CA GLY A 156 18.52 -2.15 15.24
C GLY A 156 18.85 -3.61 15.57
N PRO A 157 19.32 -3.87 16.79
CA PRO A 157 19.61 -5.22 17.25
C PRO A 157 18.34 -5.98 17.66
N GLY A 158 18.30 -7.27 17.36
CA GLY A 158 17.24 -8.21 17.73
C GLY A 158 16.27 -8.54 16.59
N GLN A 159 15.08 -9.01 16.96
CA GLN A 159 14.03 -9.33 16.00
C GLN A 159 13.36 -8.06 15.46
N GLU A 160 13.33 -7.93 14.14
CA GLU A 160 12.70 -6.82 13.45
C GLU A 160 11.70 -7.29 12.41
N VAL A 161 10.65 -6.50 12.21
CA VAL A 161 9.66 -6.72 11.14
C VAL A 161 10.03 -5.85 9.96
N LEU A 162 10.48 -6.49 8.86
CA LEU A 162 10.66 -5.81 7.59
C LEU A 162 9.35 -5.75 6.82
N ARG A 163 9.10 -4.60 6.19
CA ARG A 163 7.85 -4.35 5.47
C ARG A 163 8.13 -4.11 4.01
N LEU A 164 7.52 -4.93 3.15
CA LEU A 164 7.55 -4.73 1.72
C LEU A 164 6.38 -3.85 1.28
N GLN A 165 6.66 -2.96 0.34
CA GLN A 165 5.68 -2.26 -0.48
C GLN A 165 6.08 -2.38 -1.95
N GLY A 166 5.09 -2.38 -2.84
CA GLY A 166 5.30 -2.37 -4.28
C GLY A 166 4.00 -2.21 -5.04
N MET A 167 4.06 -2.38 -6.36
CA MET A 167 2.90 -2.39 -7.24
C MET A 167 2.95 -3.55 -8.22
N THR A 168 1.78 -4.04 -8.60
CA THR A 168 1.63 -4.92 -9.76
C THR A 168 1.61 -4.12 -11.07
N ALA A 169 1.75 -4.79 -12.20
CA ALA A 169 1.67 -4.18 -13.53
C ALA A 169 0.27 -3.61 -13.83
N SER A 170 -0.78 -4.11 -13.16
CA SER A 170 -2.14 -3.56 -13.22
C SER A 170 -2.33 -2.32 -12.33
N GLY A 171 -1.30 -1.90 -11.57
CA GLY A 171 -1.34 -0.74 -10.69
C GLY A 171 -1.90 -1.04 -9.30
N GLU A 172 -2.07 -2.31 -8.92
CA GLU A 172 -2.52 -2.71 -7.59
C GLU A 172 -1.35 -2.61 -6.59
N PRO A 173 -1.51 -1.91 -5.45
CA PRO A 173 -0.47 -1.86 -4.43
C PRO A 173 -0.39 -3.19 -3.67
N ILE A 174 0.83 -3.65 -3.40
CA ILE A 174 1.10 -4.84 -2.58
C ILE A 174 1.81 -4.47 -1.28
N ARG A 175 1.58 -5.27 -0.23
CA ARG A 175 2.34 -5.22 1.02
C ARG A 175 2.65 -6.62 1.52
N GLY A 176 3.85 -6.79 2.07
CA GLY A 176 4.24 -8.01 2.76
C GLY A 176 5.00 -7.67 4.03
N GLU A 177 5.07 -8.61 4.97
CA GLU A 177 5.91 -8.48 6.15
C GLU A 177 6.65 -9.80 6.38
N ASP A 178 7.90 -9.69 6.83
CA ASP A 178 8.67 -10.82 7.33
C ASP A 178 9.52 -10.41 8.54
N ILE A 179 9.84 -11.38 9.38
CA ILE A 179 10.62 -11.17 10.60
C ILE A 179 12.05 -11.60 10.34
N VAL A 180 13.00 -10.73 10.68
CA VAL A 180 14.43 -10.97 10.60
C VAL A 180 15.06 -10.91 11.99
N ASN A 181 16.19 -11.58 12.19
CA ASN A 181 16.98 -11.43 13.40
C ASN A 181 18.31 -10.74 13.08
N SER A 182 18.43 -9.49 13.52
CA SER A 182 19.60 -8.64 13.34
C SER A 182 20.53 -8.79 14.54
N GLU A 183 21.72 -9.34 14.33
CA GLU A 183 22.70 -9.52 15.41
C GLU A 183 24.00 -8.77 15.09
N GLU A 184 24.46 -7.94 16.03
CA GLU A 184 25.81 -7.39 15.97
C GLU A 184 26.82 -8.52 16.10
N ASN A 185 27.76 -8.56 15.15
CA ASN A 185 28.80 -9.58 15.07
C ASN A 185 30.00 -9.23 15.96
#